data_AF-A0A931Q2Q4-F1
#
_entry.id   AF-A0A931Q2Q4-F1
#
_cell.length_a   1.000
_cell.length_b   1.000
_cell.length_c   1.000
_cell.angle_alpha   90.00
_cell.angle_beta   90.00
_cell.angle_gamma   90.00
#
_symmetry.space_group_name_H-M   'P 1'
#
loop_
_entity.id
_entity.type
_entity.pdbx_description
1 polymer ?
#
loop_
_entity_poly.entity_id
_entity_poly.type
_entity_poly.pdbx_seq_one_letter_code
_entity_poly.pdbx_strand_id
1 'polypeptide(L)'
;MVVSCPKCKIKLKIADEKLTPEGIRFKCPKCSAVLLVKKPAVQIKLLEGKVIVAHEDPAIVEKMSDFLTKKGYTVITSNDGIDTMIKTMKELPFLALLDVALPKIYGFELCKRLKERPETKDIKIILICSIYDKTRYRREPNSLHGADDYIEEHHIEDFLMEKIEALQGIKEKREEVTERPKEPVPKKSQPSPGLRRQCLQGRE
;
A
#
# COMPACT_ATOMS: atom_id res chain seq x y z
N MET A 1 18.03 28.46 2.03
CA MET A 1 16.99 29.06 1.16
C MET A 1 16.83 30.58 1.29
N VAL A 2 16.17 31.25 0.33
CA VAL A 2 15.80 32.68 0.42
C VAL A 2 14.29 32.81 0.56
N VAL A 3 13.84 33.55 1.57
CA VAL A 3 12.41 33.86 1.79
C VAL A 3 12.18 35.36 1.78
N SER A 4 11.00 35.80 1.37
CA SER A 4 10.61 37.21 1.41
C SER A 4 9.66 37.48 2.57
N CYS A 5 9.90 38.55 3.32
CA CYS A 5 8.94 39.01 4.32
C CYS A 5 7.66 39.52 3.64
N PRO A 6 6.46 39.00 3.98
CA PRO A 6 5.21 39.42 3.34
C PRO A 6 4.88 40.90 3.59
N LYS A 7 5.30 41.44 4.75
CA LYS A 7 5.01 42.82 5.19
C LYS A 7 5.91 43.87 4.52
N CYS A 8 7.23 43.68 4.49
CA CYS A 8 8.18 44.70 4.03
C CYS A 8 9.05 44.27 2.84
N LYS A 9 8.78 43.09 2.28
CA LYS A 9 9.41 42.49 1.09
C LYS A 9 10.94 42.29 1.14
N ILE A 10 11.56 42.47 2.31
CA ILE A 10 13.01 42.17 2.46
C ILE A 10 13.25 40.68 2.20
N LYS A 11 14.34 40.38 1.48
CA LYS A 11 14.80 39.01 1.25
C LYS A 11 15.68 38.57 2.41
N LEU A 12 15.43 37.38 2.93
CA LEU A 12 16.09 36.81 4.10
C LEU A 12 16.71 35.48 3.69
N LYS A 13 18.03 35.33 3.89
CA LYS A 13 18.73 34.05 3.71
C LYS A 13 18.60 33.24 5.00
N ILE A 14 18.10 32.02 4.88
CA ILE A 14 17.95 31.07 5.99
C ILE A 14 18.83 29.86 5.66
N ALA A 15 19.67 29.44 6.60
CA ALA A 15 20.48 28.24 6.48
C ALA A 15 19.58 26.99 6.56
N ASP A 16 19.83 26.01 5.69
CA ASP A 16 18.97 24.83 5.57
C ASP A 16 19.05 23.94 6.81
N GLU A 17 20.19 23.91 7.52
CA GLU A 17 20.36 23.14 8.77
C GLU A 17 19.41 23.57 9.90
N LYS A 18 18.90 24.81 9.85
CA LYS A 18 18.00 25.31 10.89
C LYS A 18 16.55 24.84 10.63
N LEU A 19 16.18 24.56 9.38
CA LEU A 19 14.79 24.31 9.01
C LEU A 19 14.30 22.90 9.39
N THR A 20 13.45 22.83 10.43
CA THR A 20 12.73 21.62 10.79
C THR A 20 11.44 21.45 9.97
N PRO A 21 10.83 20.25 9.92
CA PRO A 21 9.52 20.03 9.30
C PRO A 21 8.40 20.89 9.91
N GLU A 22 8.46 21.17 11.21
CA GLU A 22 7.52 22.07 11.92
C GLU A 22 7.73 23.54 11.56
N GLY A 23 8.92 23.88 11.07
CA GLY A 23 9.36 25.22 10.70
C GLY A 23 9.98 26.01 11.84
N ILE A 24 10.71 27.06 11.48
CA ILE A 24 11.27 28.02 12.44
C ILE A 24 10.43 29.28 12.47
N ARG A 25 10.24 29.80 13.68
CA ARG A 25 9.78 31.17 13.90
C ARG A 25 10.95 32.11 14.08
N PHE A 26 10.98 33.22 13.35
CA PHE A 26 11.91 34.31 13.61
C PHE A 26 11.30 35.67 13.28
N LYS A 27 11.90 36.73 13.83
CA LYS A 27 11.45 38.11 13.58
C LYS A 27 12.18 38.69 12.37
N CYS A 28 11.42 39.33 11.48
CA CYS A 28 11.97 40.08 10.37
C CYS A 28 12.78 41.30 10.89
N PRO A 29 14.05 41.47 10.53
CA PRO A 29 14.89 42.57 11.03
C PRO A 29 14.40 43.96 10.58
N LYS A 30 13.69 44.06 9.45
CA LYS A 30 13.21 45.33 8.90
C LYS A 30 11.87 45.83 9.47
N CYS A 31 10.96 44.94 9.87
CA CYS A 31 9.59 45.34 10.25
C CYS A 31 9.01 44.58 11.46
N SER A 32 9.84 43.77 12.11
CA SER A 32 9.52 42.97 13.30
C SER A 32 8.39 41.97 13.14
N ALA A 33 7.91 41.72 11.90
CA ALA A 33 6.93 40.68 11.61
C ALA A 33 7.50 39.30 11.99
N VAL A 34 6.72 38.50 12.71
CA VAL A 34 7.07 37.12 13.04
C VAL A 34 6.74 36.24 11.84
N LEU A 35 7.74 35.52 11.33
CA LEU A 35 7.62 34.64 10.17
C LEU A 35 7.77 33.19 10.64
N LEU A 36 6.83 32.34 10.25
CA LEU A 36 6.99 30.89 10.31
C LEU A 36 7.46 30.41 8.94
N VAL A 37 8.71 29.97 8.87
CA VAL A 37 9.28 29.42 7.65
C VAL A 37 9.46 27.92 7.83
N LYS A 38 8.78 27.16 6.97
CA LYS A 38 8.91 25.71 6.88
C LYS A 38 9.82 25.36 5.72
N LYS A 39 10.53 24.24 5.81
CA LYS A 39 11.11 23.63 4.61
C LYS A 39 9.94 23.30 3.66
N PRO A 40 9.96 23.72 2.39
CA PRO A 40 8.93 23.30 1.46
C PRO A 40 8.95 21.78 1.44
N ALA A 41 7.79 21.17 1.69
CA ALA A 41 7.64 19.73 1.47
C ALA A 41 8.00 19.50 0.00
N VAL A 42 9.00 18.65 -0.26
CA VAL A 42 9.29 18.23 -1.63
C VAL A 42 8.05 17.49 -2.09
N GLN A 43 7.25 18.11 -2.96
CA GLN A 43 6.11 17.46 -3.57
C GLN A 43 6.65 16.55 -4.66
N ILE A 44 7.00 15.32 -4.29
CA ILE A 44 7.40 14.32 -5.26
C ILE A 44 6.13 13.71 -5.84
N LYS A 45 5.91 13.93 -7.14
CA LYS A 45 4.84 13.27 -7.87
C LYS A 45 5.33 11.89 -8.29
N LEU A 46 4.78 10.84 -7.67
CA LEU A 46 4.98 9.47 -8.11
C LEU A 46 4.46 9.31 -9.54
N LEU A 47 5.13 8.47 -10.33
CA LEU A 47 4.70 8.21 -11.70
C LEU A 47 3.58 7.16 -11.69
N GLU A 48 2.33 7.65 -11.70
CA GLU A 48 1.11 6.85 -11.87
C GLU A 48 1.28 5.94 -13.10
N GLY A 49 1.15 4.63 -12.90
CA GLY A 49 1.34 3.63 -13.95
C GLY A 49 2.74 3.01 -14.04
N LYS A 50 3.73 3.44 -13.25
CA LYS A 50 5.07 2.84 -13.22
C LYS A 50 5.27 1.94 -11.99
N VAL A 51 5.64 0.68 -12.21
CA VAL A 51 5.87 -0.33 -11.17
C VAL A 51 7.31 -0.83 -11.27
N ILE A 52 7.97 -1.11 -10.14
CA ILE A 52 9.20 -1.89 -10.13
C ILE A 52 8.93 -3.31 -9.62
N VAL A 53 9.47 -4.31 -10.32
CA VAL A 53 9.47 -5.73 -9.93
C VAL A 53 10.90 -6.13 -9.62
N ALA A 54 11.15 -6.59 -8.41
CA ALA A 54 12.45 -7.03 -7.95
C ALA A 54 12.39 -8.48 -7.47
N HIS A 55 13.01 -9.39 -8.22
CA HIS A 55 13.10 -10.81 -7.89
C HIS A 55 14.37 -11.40 -8.51
N GLU A 56 15.05 -12.34 -7.84
CA GLU A 56 16.29 -12.93 -8.37
C GLU A 56 16.06 -13.89 -9.53
N ASP A 57 14.96 -14.64 -9.50
CA ASP A 57 14.54 -15.53 -10.58
C ASP A 57 14.01 -14.74 -11.80
N PRO A 58 14.68 -14.81 -12.96
CA PRO A 58 14.26 -14.10 -14.16
C PRO A 58 12.91 -14.59 -14.73
N ALA A 59 12.52 -15.85 -14.51
CA ALA A 59 11.25 -16.37 -14.99
C ALA A 59 10.07 -15.73 -14.25
N ILE A 60 10.23 -15.49 -12.94
CA ILE A 60 9.23 -14.78 -12.13
C ILE A 60 9.15 -13.32 -12.55
N VAL A 61 10.30 -12.67 -12.75
CA VAL A 61 10.36 -11.28 -13.24
C VAL A 61 9.64 -11.15 -14.59
N GLU A 62 9.91 -12.03 -15.54
CA GLU A 62 9.27 -12.04 -16.87
C GLU A 62 7.76 -12.23 -16.76
N LYS A 63 7.33 -13.26 -16.03
CA LYS A 63 5.91 -13.57 -15.79
C LYS A 63 5.15 -12.37 -15.20
N MET A 64 5.71 -11.75 -14.16
CA MET A 64 5.11 -10.57 -13.53
C MET A 64 5.11 -9.35 -14.44
N SER A 65 6.20 -9.14 -15.18
CA SER A 65 6.33 -8.03 -16.11
C SER A 65 5.29 -8.12 -17.21
N ASP A 66 5.10 -9.30 -17.79
CA ASP A 66 4.07 -9.56 -18.80
C ASP A 66 2.67 -9.33 -18.25
N PHE A 67 2.39 -9.86 -17.06
CA PHE A 67 1.09 -9.69 -16.39
C PHE A 67 0.76 -8.20 -16.17
N LEU A 68 1.69 -7.44 -15.60
CA LEU A 68 1.50 -6.02 -15.29
C LEU A 68 1.46 -5.15 -16.55
N THR A 69 2.28 -5.46 -17.56
CA THR A 69 2.27 -4.74 -18.84
C THR A 69 0.95 -4.92 -19.57
N LYS A 70 0.37 -6.13 -19.56
CA LYS A 70 -0.99 -6.39 -20.09
C LYS A 70 -2.08 -5.59 -19.37
N LYS A 71 -1.83 -5.17 -18.12
CA LYS A 71 -2.72 -4.32 -17.32
C LYS A 71 -2.44 -2.81 -17.49
N GLY A 72 -1.51 -2.44 -18.38
CA GLY A 72 -1.21 -1.06 -18.74
C GLY A 72 -0.11 -0.41 -17.91
N TYR A 73 0.60 -1.17 -17.07
CA TYR A 73 1.72 -0.64 -16.29
C TYR A 73 3.01 -0.61 -17.11
N THR A 74 3.83 0.43 -16.88
CA THR A 74 5.24 0.45 -17.27
C THR A 74 6.05 -0.25 -16.18
N VAL A 75 6.67 -1.38 -16.53
CA VAL A 75 7.42 -2.19 -15.58
C VAL A 75 8.91 -1.91 -15.66
N ILE A 76 9.52 -1.65 -14.52
CA ILE A 76 10.97 -1.63 -14.32
C ILE A 76 11.33 -2.93 -13.62
N THR A 77 12.40 -3.58 -14.05
CA THR A 77 12.86 -4.83 -13.45
C THR A 77 14.18 -4.64 -12.73
N SER A 78 14.40 -5.43 -11.68
CA SER A 78 15.66 -5.55 -10.98
C SER A 78 15.81 -6.97 -10.44
N ASN A 79 17.05 -7.42 -10.24
CA ASN A 79 17.36 -8.76 -9.74
C ASN A 79 18.13 -8.74 -8.40
N ASP A 80 18.42 -7.56 -7.85
CA ASP A 80 19.07 -7.43 -6.55
C ASP A 80 18.65 -6.14 -5.83
N GLY A 81 18.83 -6.11 -4.51
CA GLY A 81 18.33 -5.01 -3.70
C GLY A 81 19.11 -3.68 -3.86
N ILE A 82 20.37 -3.71 -4.33
CA ILE A 82 21.14 -2.48 -4.60
C ILE A 82 20.62 -1.81 -5.87
N ASP A 83 20.51 -2.57 -6.97
CA ASP A 83 19.97 -2.08 -8.23
C ASP A 83 18.51 -1.61 -8.05
N THR A 84 17.72 -2.35 -7.27
CA THR A 84 16.34 -1.97 -6.93
C THR A 84 16.29 -0.62 -6.21
N MET A 85 17.16 -0.38 -5.22
CA MET A 85 17.24 0.92 -4.53
C MET A 85 17.56 2.06 -5.51
N ILE A 86 18.58 1.87 -6.36
CA ILE A 86 19.03 2.88 -7.33
C ILE A 86 17.89 3.23 -8.30
N LYS A 87 17.27 2.21 -8.90
CA LYS A 87 16.16 2.39 -9.84
C LYS A 87 14.94 3.01 -9.18
N THR A 88 14.59 2.59 -7.97
CA THR A 88 13.43 3.15 -7.25
C THR A 88 13.62 4.64 -6.96
N MET A 89 14.80 5.05 -6.49
CA MET A 89 15.08 6.47 -6.23
C MET A 89 15.15 7.31 -7.51
N LYS A 90 15.61 6.74 -8.61
CA LYS A 90 15.72 7.43 -9.90
C LYS A 90 14.36 7.57 -10.59
N GLU A 91 13.59 6.51 -10.60
CA GLU A 91 12.39 6.37 -11.43
C GLU A 91 11.10 6.69 -10.67
N LEU A 92 11.14 6.71 -9.34
CA LEU A 92 10.02 7.05 -8.45
C LEU A 92 8.70 6.34 -8.84
N PRO A 93 8.72 4.99 -8.94
CA PRO A 93 7.53 4.22 -9.27
C PRO A 93 6.46 4.41 -8.19
N PHE A 94 5.18 4.31 -8.55
CA PHE A 94 4.12 4.38 -7.53
C PHE A 94 4.08 3.10 -6.66
N LEU A 95 4.57 1.98 -7.19
CA LEU A 95 4.55 0.66 -6.54
C LEU A 95 5.88 -0.08 -6.76
N ALA A 96 6.35 -0.75 -5.71
CA ALA A 96 7.46 -1.69 -5.72
C ALA A 96 7.00 -3.07 -5.23
N LEU A 97 7.18 -4.08 -6.08
CA LEU A 97 6.99 -5.49 -5.77
C LEU A 97 8.37 -6.07 -5.48
N LEU A 98 8.62 -6.43 -4.23
CA LEU A 98 9.95 -6.82 -3.76
C LEU A 98 9.94 -8.24 -3.22
N ASP A 99 10.74 -9.12 -3.80
CA ASP A 99 11.03 -10.40 -3.15
C ASP A 99 11.71 -10.18 -1.79
N VAL A 100 11.31 -10.94 -0.77
CA VAL A 100 11.93 -10.85 0.56
C VAL A 100 13.38 -11.31 0.52
N ALA A 101 13.73 -12.26 -0.37
CA ALA A 101 15.03 -12.92 -0.45
C ALA A 101 16.00 -12.29 -1.45
N LEU A 102 15.81 -11.02 -1.82
CA LEU A 102 16.69 -10.34 -2.78
C LEU A 102 18.19 -10.44 -2.42
N PRO A 103 19.05 -10.72 -3.42
CA PRO A 103 20.50 -10.67 -3.26
C PRO A 103 20.98 -9.28 -2.82
N LYS A 104 22.11 -9.26 -2.11
CA LYS A 104 22.83 -8.07 -1.60
C LYS A 104 22.10 -7.29 -0.50
N ILE A 105 20.80 -7.00 -0.66
CA ILE A 105 19.95 -6.38 0.36
C ILE A 105 18.61 -7.11 0.37
N TYR A 106 18.22 -7.64 1.53
CA TYR A 106 16.91 -8.27 1.70
C TYR A 106 15.75 -7.30 1.43
N GLY A 107 14.66 -7.78 0.83
CA GLY A 107 13.52 -6.96 0.45
C GLY A 107 12.88 -6.20 1.62
N PHE A 108 12.81 -6.82 2.81
CA PHE A 108 12.29 -6.16 4.01
C PHE A 108 13.18 -5.01 4.51
N GLU A 109 14.50 -5.13 4.35
CA GLU A 109 15.44 -4.09 4.74
C GLU A 109 15.38 -2.93 3.73
N LEU A 110 15.31 -3.26 2.45
CA LEU A 110 15.10 -2.30 1.38
C LEU A 110 13.80 -1.52 1.57
N CYS A 111 12.71 -2.20 1.91
CA CYS A 111 11.42 -1.59 2.26
C CYS A 111 11.57 -0.54 3.36
N LYS A 112 12.20 -0.91 4.49
CA LYS A 112 12.44 0.01 5.60
C LYS A 112 13.23 1.25 5.14
N ARG A 113 14.32 1.05 4.40
CA ARG A 113 15.16 2.16 3.89
C ARG A 113 14.38 3.09 2.94
N LEU A 114 13.51 2.55 2.09
CA LEU A 114 12.66 3.35 1.20
C LEU A 114 11.61 4.15 1.99
N LYS A 115 11.03 3.55 3.04
CA LYS A 115 10.02 4.19 3.89
C LYS A 115 10.58 5.28 4.81
N GLU A 116 11.85 5.22 5.16
CA GLU A 116 12.53 6.25 5.98
C GLU A 116 12.89 7.52 5.20
N ARG A 117 12.86 7.49 3.87
CA ARG A 117 13.29 8.61 3.02
C ARG A 117 12.10 9.46 2.58
N PRO A 118 12.13 10.79 2.76
CA PRO A 118 11.05 11.67 2.32
C PRO A 118 10.67 11.52 0.85
N GLU A 119 11.62 11.15 0.00
CA GLU A 119 11.44 11.05 -1.44
C GLU A 119 10.74 9.77 -1.90
N THR A 120 10.85 8.69 -1.13
CA THR A 120 10.36 7.35 -1.50
C THR A 120 9.35 6.78 -0.53
N LYS A 121 9.09 7.45 0.61
CA LYS A 121 8.18 6.95 1.66
C LYS A 121 6.75 6.69 1.19
N ASP A 122 6.31 7.42 0.16
CA ASP A 122 4.94 7.35 -0.35
C ASP A 122 4.79 6.26 -1.43
N ILE A 123 5.90 5.66 -1.89
CA ILE A 123 5.90 4.50 -2.80
C ILE A 123 5.20 3.34 -2.09
N LYS A 124 4.24 2.72 -2.76
CA LYS A 124 3.58 1.52 -2.28
C LYS A 124 4.52 0.32 -2.37
N ILE A 125 4.60 -0.48 -1.33
CA ILE A 125 5.49 -1.64 -1.31
C ILE A 125 4.68 -2.89 -0.98
N ILE A 126 4.70 -3.87 -1.88
CA ILE A 126 4.19 -5.21 -1.61
C ILE A 126 5.40 -6.15 -1.55
N LEU A 127 5.55 -6.86 -0.44
CA LEU A 127 6.58 -7.90 -0.33
C LEU A 127 6.05 -9.22 -0.89
N ILE A 128 6.84 -9.84 -1.77
CA ILE A 128 6.58 -11.16 -2.33
C ILE A 128 7.27 -12.19 -1.45
N CYS A 129 6.52 -13.14 -0.90
CA CYS A 129 7.06 -14.21 -0.07
C CYS A 129 6.92 -15.56 -0.76
N SER A 130 8.02 -16.32 -0.81
CA SER A 130 7.97 -17.74 -1.12
C SER A 130 8.04 -18.54 0.18
N ILE A 131 7.01 -19.32 0.51
CA ILE A 131 7.08 -20.24 1.65
C ILE A 131 7.94 -21.44 1.23
N TYR A 132 9.25 -21.30 1.28
CA TYR A 132 10.15 -22.46 1.17
C TYR A 132 10.55 -23.02 2.54
N ASP A 133 10.44 -22.23 3.61
CA ASP A 133 10.75 -22.67 4.96
C ASP A 133 9.91 -21.90 6.00
N LYS A 134 9.02 -22.62 6.70
CA LYS A 134 8.14 -22.08 7.76
C LYS A 134 8.91 -21.41 8.91
N THR A 135 10.23 -21.61 8.99
CA THR A 135 11.08 -21.07 10.05
C THR A 135 11.79 -19.76 9.68
N ARG A 136 11.97 -19.44 8.39
CA ARG A 136 12.81 -18.30 7.96
C ARG A 136 12.09 -16.95 7.86
N TYR A 137 10.80 -16.95 7.53
CA TYR A 137 10.04 -15.71 7.29
C TYR A 137 8.98 -15.39 8.33
N ARG A 138 8.94 -16.18 9.41
CA ARG A 138 7.95 -16.05 10.47
C ARG A 138 8.35 -14.93 11.44
N ARG A 139 8.27 -13.68 11.00
CA ARG A 139 8.22 -12.52 11.91
C ARG A 139 6.77 -12.13 12.17
N GLU A 140 6.51 -11.61 13.36
CA GLU A 140 5.14 -11.40 13.86
C GLU A 140 4.36 -10.34 13.07
N PRO A 141 3.01 -10.41 13.03
CA PRO A 141 2.14 -9.56 12.21
C PRO A 141 2.28 -8.03 12.40
N ASN A 142 2.90 -7.57 13.49
CA ASN A 142 3.23 -6.14 13.71
C ASN A 142 4.52 -5.70 12.97
N SER A 143 5.19 -6.60 12.25
CA SER A 143 6.52 -6.44 11.67
C SER A 143 6.53 -6.23 10.15
N LEU A 144 5.56 -5.50 9.58
CA LEU A 144 5.51 -5.29 8.12
C LEU A 144 6.75 -4.57 7.54
N HIS A 145 7.74 -4.19 8.36
CA HIS A 145 8.96 -3.49 7.93
C HIS A 145 8.67 -2.19 7.14
N GLY A 146 7.46 -1.64 7.31
CA GLY A 146 6.95 -0.49 6.57
C GLY A 146 6.24 -0.81 5.26
N ALA A 147 6.12 -2.08 4.85
CA ALA A 147 5.42 -2.50 3.65
C ALA A 147 3.92 -2.22 3.75
N ASP A 148 3.29 -1.93 2.62
CA ASP A 148 1.86 -1.68 2.53
C ASP A 148 1.06 -2.99 2.42
N ASP A 149 1.63 -4.04 1.83
CA ASP A 149 1.01 -5.37 1.76
C ASP A 149 2.05 -6.50 1.53
N TYR A 150 1.57 -7.74 1.51
CA TYR A 150 2.30 -8.97 1.24
C TYR A 150 1.52 -9.85 0.26
N ILE A 151 2.24 -10.61 -0.56
CA ILE A 151 1.67 -11.62 -1.44
C ILE A 151 2.56 -12.86 -1.47
N GLU A 152 1.94 -14.03 -1.43
CA GLU A 152 2.68 -15.27 -1.64
C GLU A 152 2.92 -15.46 -3.13
N GLU A 153 4.09 -15.97 -3.49
CA GLU A 153 4.54 -16.05 -4.89
C GLU A 153 3.57 -16.83 -5.79
N HIS A 154 3.02 -17.94 -5.30
CA HIS A 154 2.03 -18.76 -6.02
C HIS A 154 0.64 -18.10 -6.12
N HIS A 155 0.40 -17.04 -5.37
CA HIS A 155 -0.85 -16.28 -5.33
C HIS A 155 -0.75 -14.96 -6.14
N ILE A 156 0.38 -14.71 -6.81
CA ILE A 156 0.61 -13.49 -7.58
C ILE A 156 -0.47 -13.26 -8.64
N GLU A 157 -0.76 -14.25 -9.49
CA GLU A 157 -1.70 -14.05 -10.60
C GLU A 157 -3.14 -13.86 -10.13
N ASP A 158 -3.49 -14.47 -9.00
CA ASP A 158 -4.86 -14.47 -8.48
C ASP A 158 -5.19 -13.17 -7.73
N PHE A 159 -4.24 -12.65 -6.93
CA PHE A 159 -4.52 -11.60 -5.95
C PHE A 159 -3.73 -10.32 -6.14
N LEU A 160 -2.72 -10.27 -7.03
CA LEU A 160 -1.87 -9.08 -7.18
C LEU A 160 -2.69 -7.85 -7.58
N MET A 161 -3.61 -7.98 -8.53
CA MET A 161 -4.40 -6.83 -8.98
C MET A 161 -5.33 -6.29 -7.89
N GLU A 162 -6.01 -7.17 -7.14
CA GLU A 162 -6.86 -6.77 -6.02
C GLU A 162 -6.07 -5.94 -5.00
N LYS A 163 -4.86 -6.38 -4.67
CA LYS A 163 -3.97 -5.66 -3.75
C LYS A 163 -3.52 -4.32 -4.31
N ILE A 164 -3.15 -4.25 -5.58
CA ILE A 164 -2.74 -2.99 -6.23
C ILE A 164 -3.90 -1.98 -6.22
N GLU A 165 -5.11 -2.41 -6.58
CA GLU A 165 -6.31 -1.57 -6.62
C GLU A 165 -6.67 -1.05 -5.22
N ALA A 166 -6.57 -1.90 -4.19
CA ALA A 166 -6.76 -1.51 -2.80
C ALA A 166 -5.75 -0.42 -2.37
N LEU A 167 -4.48 -0.53 -2.79
CA LEU A 167 -3.43 0.44 -2.46
C LEU A 167 -3.52 1.75 -3.26
N GLN A 168 -4.11 1.73 -4.45
CA GLN A 168 -4.40 2.93 -5.25
C GLN A 168 -5.59 3.73 -4.71
N GLY A 169 -6.34 3.18 -3.75
CA GLY A 169 -7.45 3.89 -3.12
C GLY A 169 -8.65 4.05 -4.03
N ILE A 170 -8.86 3.13 -4.98
CA ILE A 170 -10.14 2.98 -5.65
C ILE A 170 -11.11 2.40 -4.61
N LYS A 171 -11.64 3.27 -3.76
CA LYS A 171 -13.01 3.05 -3.28
C LYS A 171 -13.84 3.01 -4.55
N GLU A 172 -14.28 1.83 -4.97
CA GLU A 172 -15.57 1.78 -5.62
C GLU A 172 -16.49 2.60 -4.74
N LYS A 173 -16.89 3.76 -5.24
CA LYS A 173 -18.13 4.39 -4.89
C LYS A 173 -19.18 3.36 -5.30
N ARG A 174 -19.40 2.34 -4.47
CA ARG A 174 -20.62 1.55 -4.52
C ARG A 174 -21.70 2.57 -4.21
N GLU A 175 -22.36 3.03 -5.27
CA GLU A 175 -23.67 3.63 -5.16
C GLU A 175 -24.47 2.73 -4.22
N GLU A 176 -25.04 3.34 -3.18
CA GLU A 176 -26.03 2.70 -2.34
C GLU A 176 -27.13 2.16 -3.26
N VAL A 177 -27.04 0.87 -3.59
CA VAL A 177 -28.21 0.11 -3.99
C VAL A 177 -29.06 0.08 -2.73
N THR A 178 -29.99 1.03 -2.65
CA THR A 178 -31.08 1.00 -1.68
C THR A 178 -31.70 -0.39 -1.73
N GLU A 179 -31.45 -1.18 -0.70
CA GLU A 179 -32.08 -2.47 -0.51
C GLU A 179 -33.60 -2.23 -0.50
N ARG A 180 -34.29 -2.78 -1.49
CA ARG A 180 -35.75 -2.91 -1.42
C ARG A 180 -36.05 -3.80 -0.20
N PRO A 181 -37.05 -3.47 0.63
CA PRO A 181 -37.40 -4.30 1.77
C PRO A 181 -37.73 -5.72 1.28
N LYS A 182 -36.98 -6.72 1.75
CA LYS A 182 -37.31 -8.12 1.53
C LYS A 182 -38.61 -8.40 2.30
N GLU A 183 -39.67 -8.73 1.57
CA GLU A 183 -40.90 -9.25 2.18
C GLU A 183 -40.58 -10.47 3.06
N PRO A 184 -41.23 -10.60 4.24
CA PRO A 184 -40.98 -11.71 5.14
C PRO A 184 -41.49 -13.02 4.52
N VAL A 185 -40.55 -13.94 4.28
CA VAL A 185 -40.82 -15.31 3.86
C VAL A 185 -41.64 -16.03 4.95
N PRO A 186 -42.76 -16.70 4.61
CA PRO A 186 -43.60 -17.36 5.61
C PRO A 186 -42.86 -18.52 6.27
N LYS A 187 -42.85 -18.51 7.61
CA LYS A 187 -42.28 -19.57 8.45
C LYS A 187 -43.01 -20.89 8.17
N LYS A 188 -42.31 -21.88 7.65
CA LYS A 188 -42.79 -23.27 7.61
C LYS A 188 -42.99 -23.77 9.04
N SER A 189 -44.24 -24.05 9.39
CA SER A 189 -44.66 -24.68 10.63
C SER A 189 -44.02 -26.05 10.81
N GLN A 190 -43.38 -26.26 11.95
CA GLN A 190 -42.99 -27.59 12.42
C GLN A 190 -44.24 -28.46 12.62
N PRO A 191 -44.21 -29.77 12.31
CA PRO A 191 -45.29 -30.67 12.72
C PRO A 191 -45.16 -30.96 14.22
N SER A 192 -46.24 -30.73 14.96
CA SER A 192 -46.42 -31.04 16.38
C SER A 192 -46.51 -32.55 16.62
N PRO A 193 -45.95 -33.08 17.73
CA PRO A 193 -46.22 -34.44 18.16
C PRO A 193 -47.46 -34.47 19.07
N GLY A 194 -48.48 -35.28 18.77
CA GLY A 194 -49.57 -35.47 19.72
C GLY A 194 -50.83 -36.22 19.25
N LEU A 195 -50.95 -37.45 19.78
CA LEU A 195 -52.17 -38.14 20.23
C LEU A 195 -53.15 -38.80 19.23
N ARG A 196 -53.10 -40.15 19.30
CA ARG A 196 -54.21 -41.11 19.50
C ARG A 196 -55.57 -40.81 18.85
N ARG A 197 -56.01 -41.74 17.99
CA ARG A 197 -57.43 -42.09 17.87
C ARG A 197 -57.64 -43.59 18.05
N GLN A 198 -58.56 -43.89 18.95
CA GLN A 198 -59.21 -45.18 19.17
C GLN A 198 -59.78 -45.73 17.85
N CYS A 199 -59.47 -46.99 17.53
CA CYS A 199 -60.37 -47.83 16.76
C CYS A 199 -61.33 -48.52 17.73
N LEU A 200 -62.61 -48.15 17.63
CA LEU A 200 -63.72 -48.85 18.23
C LEU A 200 -64.02 -50.13 17.43
N GLN A 201 -64.24 -51.20 18.18
CA GLN A 201 -64.92 -52.47 17.95
C GLN A 201 -65.77 -52.64 16.67
N GLY A 202 -65.70 -53.85 16.10
CA GLY A 202 -66.83 -54.48 15.39
C GLY A 202 -66.44 -55.72 14.57
N ARG A 203 -66.81 -56.92 15.07
CA ARG A 203 -67.39 -58.14 14.43
C ARG A 203 -66.87 -58.54 13.03
N GLU A 204 -66.53 -59.79 12.72
CA GLU A 204 -67.12 -61.10 13.04
C GLU A 204 -66.05 -62.19 13.20
#